data_AF-W7YEP3-F1
#
_entry.id   AF-W7YEP3-F1
#
_cell.length_a   1.000
_cell.length_b   1.000
_cell.length_c   1.000
_cell.angle_alpha   90.00
_cell.angle_beta   90.00
_cell.angle_gamma   90.00
#
_symmetry.space_group_name_H-M   'P 1'
#
loop_
_entity.id
_entity.type
_entity.pdbx_description
1 polymer ?
#
loop_
_entity_poly.entity_id
_entity_poly.type
_entity_poly.pdbx_seq_one_letter_code
_entity_poly.pdbx_strand_id
1 'polypeptide(L)' 'MTLTTFKRLYKDYQESGLNIKDFCTNQDLAPSTFYYWRNKLEEALAHEPDSFVPLEFDSNPLATNNQSNPVHLSSRVSLL' A
#
# COMPACT_ATOMS: atom_id res chain seq x y z
N MET A 1 14.14 19.37 7.38
CA MET A 1 12.79 18.92 7.79
C MET A 1 12.43 17.66 6.99
N THR A 2 11.56 16.79 7.51
CA THR A 2 11.02 15.62 6.79
C THR A 2 9.52 15.81 6.55
N LEU A 3 8.91 15.01 5.67
CA LEU A 3 7.47 15.07 5.42
C LEU A 3 6.65 14.83 6.70
N THR A 4 7.04 13.85 7.52
CA THR A 4 6.37 13.54 8.79
C THR A 4 6.50 14.69 9.80
N THR A 5 7.68 15.30 9.90
CA THR A 5 7.88 16.48 10.76
C THR A 5 7.02 17.65 10.28
N PHE A 6 6.97 17.90 8.98
CA PHE A 6 6.15 18.96 8.42
C PHE A 6 4.65 18.70 8.60
N LYS A 7 4.16 17.46 8.46
CA LYS A 7 2.75 17.12 8.72
C LYS A 7 2.30 17.54 10.13
N ARG A 8 3.15 17.36 11.14
CA ARG A 8 2.87 17.82 12.52
C ARG A 8 2.84 19.34 12.61
N LEU A 9 3.88 20.00 12.10
CA LEU A 9 3.97 21.46 12.07
C LEU A 9 2.81 22.11 11.30
N TYR A 10 2.35 21.49 10.21
CA TYR A 10 1.21 21.95 9.42
C TYR A 10 -0.11 21.81 10.19
N LYS A 11 -0.27 20.73 10.97
CA LYS A 11 -1.42 20.57 11.88
C LYS A 11 -1.42 21.68 12.94
N ASP A 12 -0.27 21.94 13.56
CA ASP A 12 -0.13 23.02 14.55
C ASP A 12 -0.47 24.39 13.93
N TYR A 13 -0.06 24.62 12.67
CA TYR A 13 -0.46 25.80 11.91
C TYR A 13 -1.98 25.89 11.74
N GLN A 14 -2.64 24.81 11.31
CA GLN A 14 -4.09 24.77 11.12
C GLN A 14 -4.86 25.05 12.42
N GLU A 15 -4.34 24.58 13.56
CA GLU A 15 -4.94 24.80 14.87
C GLU A 15 -4.63 26.20 15.45
N SER A 16 -3.55 26.85 15.01
CA SER A 16 -3.11 28.14 15.56
C SER A 16 -4.02 29.32 15.19
N GLY A 17 -4.73 29.26 14.06
CA GLY A 17 -5.48 30.39 13.52
C GLY A 17 -4.61 31.59 13.07
N LEU A 18 -3.28 31.47 13.12
CA LEU A 18 -2.36 32.51 12.65
C LEU A 18 -2.28 32.50 11.13
N ASN A 19 -1.92 33.65 10.54
CA ASN A 19 -1.50 33.64 9.14
C ASN A 19 -0.11 32.98 9.03
N ILE A 20 0.23 32.52 7.81
CA ILE A 20 1.48 31.79 7.56
C ILE A 20 2.71 32.59 7.97
N LYS A 21 2.73 33.91 7.76
CA LYS A 21 3.90 34.74 8.08
C LYS A 21 4.16 34.75 9.57
N ASP A 22 3.14 35.03 10.38
CA ASP A 22 3.26 35.09 11.84
C ASP A 22 3.56 33.71 12.43
N PHE A 23 2.92 32.66 11.91
CA PHE A 23 3.22 31.28 12.32
C PHE A 23 4.68 30.92 12.01
N CYS A 24 5.16 31.22 10.80
CA CYS A 24 6.53 30.97 10.39
C CYS A 24 7.53 31.73 11.27
N THR A 25 7.26 32.99 11.60
CA THR A 25 8.09 33.77 12.53
C THR A 25 8.15 33.13 13.92
N ASN A 26 7.03 32.65 14.47
CA ASN A 26 7.01 32.00 15.78
C ASN A 26 7.77 30.67 15.82
N GLN A 27 7.84 29.97 14.69
CA GLN A 27 8.49 28.66 14.56
C GLN A 27 9.96 28.76 14.09
N ASP A 28 10.51 29.97 13.96
CA ASP A 28 11.83 30.23 13.34
C ASP A 28 11.96 29.55 11.96
N LEU A 29 10.88 29.62 11.17
CA LEU A 29 10.77 28.98 9.87
C LEU A 29 10.68 30.04 8.77
N ALA A 30 11.47 29.89 7.71
CA ALA A 30 11.31 30.75 6.54
C ALA A 30 9.98 30.43 5.81
N PRO A 31 9.16 31.43 5.42
CA PRO A 31 7.92 31.19 4.68
C PRO A 31 8.12 30.38 3.39
N SER A 32 9.24 30.57 2.69
CA SER A 32 9.58 29.77 1.50
C SER A 32 9.74 28.29 1.81
N THR A 33 10.34 27.94 2.96
CA THR A 33 10.44 26.56 3.43
C THR A 33 9.06 26.00 3.74
N PHE A 34 8.18 26.77 4.37
CA PHE A 34 6.80 26.35 4.62
C PHE A 34 6.06 26.01 3.32
N TYR A 35 6.09 26.90 2.33
CA TYR A 35 5.44 26.67 1.03
C TYR A 35 6.03 25.46 0.28
N TYR A 36 7.36 25.31 0.29
CA TYR A 36 8.02 24.16 -0.31
C TYR A 36 7.49 22.84 0.26
N TRP A 37 7.39 22.74 1.58
CA TRP A 37 6.92 21.51 2.23
C TRP A 37 5.42 21.30 2.11
N ARG A 38 4.63 22.38 2.02
CA ARG A 38 3.20 22.28 1.70
C ARG A 38 2.98 21.64 0.33
N ASN A 39 3.70 22.08 -0.69
CA ASN A 39 3.62 21.48 -2.02
C ASN A 39 4.06 20.01 -1.98
N LYS A 40 5.13 19.67 -1.24
CA LYS A 40 5.56 18.28 -1.05
C LYS A 40 4.51 17.42 -0.34
N LEU A 41 3.75 17.98 0.59
CA LEU A 41 2.64 17.31 1.25
C LEU A 41 1.48 17.05 0.28
N GLU A 42 1.13 18.04 -0.54
CA GLU A 42 0.10 17.91 -1.58
C GLU A 42 0.49 16.85 -2.63
N GLU A 43 1.73 16.87 -3.12
CA GLU A 43 2.27 15.84 -4.01
C GLU A 43 2.15 14.45 -3.38
N ALA A 44 2.53 14.28 -2.11
CA ALA A 44 2.47 12.99 -1.44
C ALA A 44 1.01 12.48 -1.30
N LEU A 45 0.05 13.37 -1.06
CA LEU A 45 -1.37 13.01 -1.01
C LEU A 45 -1.93 12.64 -2.38
N ALA A 46 -1.45 13.28 -3.45
CA ALA A 46 -1.86 12.97 -4.82
C ALA A 46 -1.30 11.63 -5.33
N HIS A 47 -0.21 11.13 -4.74
CA HIS A 47 0.40 9.85 -5.09
C HIS A 47 0.02 8.71 -4.13
N GLU A 48 -0.87 8.94 -3.16
CA GLU A 48 -1.53 7.83 -2.47
C GLU A 48 -2.35 7.09 -3.53
N PRO A 49 -2.01 5.84 -3.88
CA PRO A 49 -2.77 5.12 -4.89
C PRO A 49 -4.23 5.07 -4.41
N ASP A 50 -5.15 5.55 -5.26
CA ASP A 50 -6.60 5.48 -5.08
C ASP A 50 -6.98 4.02 -4.82
N SER A 51 -6.91 3.59 -3.57
CA SER A 51 -7.11 2.21 -3.12
C SER A 51 -6.25 1.16 -3.85
N PHE A 52 -5.39 0.46 -3.10
CA PHE A 52 -4.87 -0.82 -3.56
C PHE A 52 -6.06 -1.75 -3.81
N VAL A 53 -6.37 -2.03 -5.08
CA VAL A 53 -7.38 -3.03 -5.46
C VAL A 53 -6.71 -4.40 -5.35
N PRO A 54 -7.07 -5.26 -4.38
CA PRO A 54 -6.54 -6.61 -4.32
C PRO A 54 -7.02 -7.37 -5.56
N LEU A 55 -6.08 -7.89 -6.34
CA LEU A 55 -6.41 -8.82 -7.42
C LEU A 55 -6.76 -10.18 -6.77
N GLU A 56 -8.05 -10.53 -6.77
CA GLU A 56 -8.48 -11.86 -6.43
C GLU A 56 -8.17 -12.79 -7.62
N PHE A 57 -7.18 -13.66 -7.46
CA PHE A 57 -6.97 -14.75 -8.40
C PHE A 57 -7.97 -15.85 -8.05
N ASP A 58 -8.92 -16.12 -8.96
CA ASP A 58 -9.76 -17.31 -8.90
C ASP A 58 -8.87 -18.55 -8.89
N SER A 59 -8.55 -19.01 -7.68
CA SER A 59 -8.00 -20.33 -7.47
C SER A 59 -9.14 -21.28 -7.80
N ASN A 60 -9.19 -21.74 -9.05
CA ASN A 60 -9.97 -22.91 -9.39
C ASN A 60 -9.17 -24.11 -8.85
N PRO A 61 -9.52 -24.74 -7.70
CA PRO A 61 -9.00 -26.06 -7.44
C PRO A 61 -9.64 -26.96 -8.47
N LEU A 62 -8.93 -27.20 -9.59
CA LEU A 62 -9.18 -28.40 -10.37
C LEU A 62 -8.96 -29.55 -9.41
N ALA A 63 -10.07 -30.08 -8.89
CA ALA A 63 -10.12 -31.25 -8.07
C ALA A 63 -9.49 -32.40 -8.86
N THR A 64 -8.21 -32.68 -8.64
CA THR A 64 -7.59 -33.96 -8.98
C THR A 64 -8.07 -34.99 -7.97
N ASN A 65 -9.32 -35.44 -8.15
CA ASN A 65 -9.79 -36.67 -7.53
C ASN A 65 -9.19 -37.85 -8.30
N ASN A 66 -8.02 -38.30 -7.89
CA ASN A 66 -7.46 -39.59 -8.30
C ASN A 66 -7.26 -40.46 -7.06
N GLN A 67 -8.37 -40.97 -6.51
CA GLN A 67 -8.33 -42.08 -5.56
C GLN A 67 -7.95 -43.38 -6.29
N SER A 68 -6.69 -43.77 -6.09
CA SER A 68 -6.12 -45.13 -5.99
C SER A 68 -6.91 -46.32 -6.52
N ASN A 69 -6.32 -47.07 -7.48
CA ASN A 69 -6.27 -48.54 -7.43
C ASN A 69 -5.10 -49.07 -8.27
N PRO A 70 -4.19 -49.92 -7.72
CA PRO A 70 -3.17 -50.60 -8.49
C PRO A 70 -3.77 -51.84 -9.16
N VAL A 71 -4.06 -51.77 -10.47
CA VAL A 71 -4.43 -52.98 -11.23
C VAL A 71 -3.17 -53.68 -11.69
N HIS A 72 -2.81 -54.69 -10.91
CA HIS A 72 -1.82 -55.72 -11.18
C HIS A 72 -2.10 -56.43 -12.52
N LEU A 73 -1.14 -56.32 -13.44
CA LEU A 73 -1.05 -57.13 -14.65
C LEU A 73 -0.76 -58.58 -14.27
N SER A 74 -1.68 -59.51 -14.54
CA SER A 74 -1.33 -60.92 -14.68
C SER A 74 -2.27 -61.64 -15.63
N SER A 75 -1.82 -61.77 -16.86
CA SER A 75 -2.29 -62.75 -17.83
C SER A 75 -1.85 -64.15 -17.40
N ARG A 76 -2.75 -65.13 -17.41
CA ARG A 76 -2.39 -66.54 -17.52
C ARG A 76 -3.34 -67.26 -18.48
N VAL A 77 -2.84 -67.47 -19.70
CA VAL A 77 -3.32 -68.52 -20.60
C VAL A 77 -2.62 -69.81 -20.14
N SER A 78 -3.40 -70.83 -19.77
CA SER A 78 -2.88 -72.17 -19.53
C SER A 78 -3.02 -72.99 -20.81
N LEU A 79 -1.88 -73.29 -21.43
CA LEU A 79 -1.75 -74.20 -22.56
C LEU A 79 -1.90 -75.66 -22.09
N LEU A 80 -2.46 -76.48 -23.00
CA LEU A 80 -2.36 -77.94 -23.01
C LEU A 80 -0.90 -78.39 -23.06
#